data_AF-A0A3N6B094-F1
#
_entry.id   AF-A0A3N6B094-F1
#
_cell.length_a   1.000
_cell.length_b   1.000
_cell.length_c   1.000
_cell.angle_alpha   90.00
_cell.angle_beta   90.00
_cell.angle_gamma   90.00
#
_symmetry.space_group_name_H-M   'P 1'
#
loop_
_entity.id
_entity.type
_entity.pdbx_description
1 polymer ?
#
loop_
_entity_poly.entity_id
_entity_poly.type
_entity_poly.pdbx_seq_one_letter_code
_entity_poly.pdbx_strand_id
1 'polypeptide(L)'
;MPRINNPMEIFKLLNGSNCRECGEKTCLAFAVAVFKDKKPITACPHLPAEVIARYGGETEKPNTIDEDKAEAVEALKRKIPFIDLAETARRLGAL
;
A
#
# COMPACT_ATOMS: atom_id res chain seq x y z
N MET A 1 -3.75 11.49 6.27
CA MET A 1 -2.67 11.04 7.19
C MET A 1 -1.52 10.46 6.36
N PRO A 2 -0.30 10.26 6.88
CA PRO A 2 0.75 9.61 6.10
C PRO A 2 0.33 8.17 5.77
N ARG A 3 0.40 7.84 4.47
CA ARG A 3 -0.09 6.58 3.90
C ARG A 3 1.11 5.75 3.46
N ILE A 4 1.15 4.49 3.87
CA ILE A 4 2.21 3.54 3.49
C ILE A 4 1.61 2.59 2.45
N ASN A 5 2.13 2.63 1.23
CA ASN A 5 1.54 1.87 0.10
C ASN A 5 2.19 0.51 -0.12
N ASN A 6 3.40 0.30 0.40
CA ASN A 6 4.10 -0.98 0.28
C ASN A 6 5.08 -1.21 1.45
N PRO A 7 5.51 -2.46 1.70
CA PRO A 7 6.49 -2.77 2.74
C PRO A 7 7.86 -2.11 2.53
N MET A 8 8.24 -1.78 1.29
CA MET A 8 9.55 -1.18 1.02
C MET A 8 9.66 0.26 1.54
N GLU A 9 8.56 1.00 1.62
CA GLU A 9 8.52 2.31 2.25
C GLU A 9 8.87 2.22 3.75
N ILE A 10 8.34 1.22 4.46
CA ILE A 10 8.72 0.97 5.86
C ILE A 10 10.17 0.55 5.96
N PHE A 11 10.62 -0.37 5.08
CA PHE A 11 11.99 -0.87 5.10
C PHE A 11 13.03 0.27 4.96
N LYS A 12 12.75 1.27 4.12
CA LYS A 12 13.61 2.46 3.94
C LYS A 12 13.72 3.34 5.18
N LEU A 13 12.78 3.24 6.12
CA LEU A 13 12.82 3.98 7.39
C LEU A 13 13.67 3.27 8.46
N LEU A 14 14.02 2.00 8.23
CA LEU A 14 14.82 1.20 9.14
C LEU A 14 16.31 1.39 8.86
N ASN A 15 17.15 1.19 9.88
CA ASN A 15 18.60 1.23 9.73
C ASN A 15 19.21 0.00 9.02
N GLY A 16 18.39 -0.99 8.63
CA GLY A 16 18.83 -2.18 7.88
C GLY A 16 19.72 -3.17 8.66
N SER A 17 19.90 -2.99 9.97
CA SER A 17 20.83 -3.77 10.81
C SER A 17 20.50 -5.27 10.92
N ASN A 18 19.23 -5.65 10.70
CA ASN A 18 18.72 -7.00 10.96
C ASN A 18 19.01 -7.51 12.39
N CYS A 19 19.03 -6.62 13.39
CA CYS A 19 19.41 -6.93 14.78
C CYS A 19 18.51 -7.96 15.49
N ARG A 20 17.28 -8.17 15.01
CA ARG A 20 16.25 -9.08 15.58
C ARG A 20 15.70 -8.68 16.95
N GLU A 21 16.02 -7.50 17.46
CA GLU A 21 15.52 -6.99 18.74
C GLU A 21 13.99 -6.77 18.76
N CYS A 22 13.39 -6.59 17.57
CA CYS A 22 11.93 -6.52 17.39
C CYS A 22 11.26 -7.90 17.21
N GLY A 23 12.01 -9.00 17.33
CA GLY A 23 11.55 -10.39 17.21
C GLY A 23 11.41 -10.92 15.78
N GLU A 24 11.76 -10.14 14.76
CA GLU A 24 11.72 -10.57 13.34
C GLU A 24 13.10 -10.99 12.84
N LYS A 25 13.13 -11.92 11.86
CA LYS A 25 14.39 -12.47 11.33
C LYS A 25 15.23 -11.43 10.57
N THR A 26 14.56 -10.48 9.91
CA THR A 26 15.17 -9.40 9.11
C THR A 26 14.34 -8.12 9.20
N CYS A 27 14.96 -6.97 8.90
CA CYS A 27 14.27 -5.68 8.78
C CYS A 27 13.18 -5.71 7.69
N LEU A 28 13.37 -6.48 6.61
CA LEU A 28 12.34 -6.65 5.59
C LEU A 28 11.15 -7.46 6.11
N ALA A 29 11.38 -8.52 6.90
CA ALA A 29 10.31 -9.27 7.54
C ALA A 29 9.52 -8.39 8.51
N PHE A 30 10.21 -7.54 9.29
CA PHE A 30 9.57 -6.51 10.12
C PHE A 30 8.73 -5.54 9.30
N ALA A 31 9.27 -4.99 8.22
CA ALA A 31 8.53 -4.08 7.35
C ALA A 31 7.26 -4.71 6.77
N VAL A 32 7.30 -5.99 6.38
CA VAL A 32 6.12 -6.74 5.93
C VAL A 32 5.13 -6.98 7.07
N ALA A 33 5.60 -7.28 8.28
CA ALA A 33 4.73 -7.47 9.45
C ALA A 33 4.00 -6.18 9.81
N VAL A 34 4.69 -5.04 9.78
CA VAL A 34 4.09 -3.71 9.99
C VAL A 34 3.10 -3.37 8.89
N PHE A 35 3.46 -3.58 7.61
CA PHE A 35 2.56 -3.33 6.49
C PHE A 35 1.27 -4.16 6.55
N LYS A 36 1.34 -5.38 7.09
CA LYS A 36 0.20 -6.28 7.28
C LYS A 36 -0.54 -6.07 8.61
N ASP A 37 -0.24 -4.99 9.34
CA ASP A 37 -0.84 -4.66 10.64
C ASP A 37 -0.67 -5.77 11.70
N LYS A 38 0.35 -6.63 11.53
CA LYS A 38 0.68 -7.70 12.48
C LYS A 38 1.55 -7.22 13.64
N LYS A 39 2.16 -6.04 13.49
CA LYS A 39 3.09 -5.44 14.45
C LYS A 39 3.10 -3.91 14.26
N PRO A 40 3.15 -3.10 15.33
CA PRO A 40 3.26 -1.66 15.17
C PRO A 40 4.67 -1.26 14.72
N ILE A 41 4.80 -0.16 13.97
CA ILE A 41 6.12 0.36 13.53
C ILE A 41 7.03 0.72 14.70
N THR A 42 6.44 1.09 15.85
CA THR A 42 7.12 1.43 17.10
C THR A 42 7.78 0.24 17.79
N ALA A 43 7.55 -1.00 17.33
CA ALA A 43 8.23 -2.18 17.86
C ALA A 43 9.71 -2.29 17.42
N CYS A 44 10.18 -1.44 16.50
CA CYS A 44 11.61 -1.34 16.20
C CYS A 44 12.30 -0.38 17.19
N PRO A 45 13.24 -0.84 18.04
CA PRO A 45 13.87 0.01 19.05
C PRO A 45 14.83 1.06 18.47
N HIS A 46 15.24 0.90 17.20
CA HIS A 46 16.16 1.80 16.52
C HIS A 46 15.46 2.80 15.58
N LEU A 47 14.13 2.87 15.62
CA LEU A 47 13.40 3.78 14.76
C LEU A 47 13.62 5.24 15.21
N PRO A 48 13.95 6.17 14.31
CA PRO A 48 14.12 7.58 14.68
C PRO A 48 12.84 8.17 15.27
N ALA A 49 12.97 9.05 16.27
CA ALA A 49 11.84 9.69 16.94
C ALA A 49 10.92 10.44 15.97
N GLU A 50 11.47 11.05 14.92
CA GLU A 50 10.71 11.73 13.86
C GLU A 50 9.80 10.78 13.07
N VAL A 51 10.27 9.55 12.83
CA VAL A 51 9.49 8.51 12.13
C VAL A 51 8.37 8.02 13.04
N ILE A 52 8.65 7.82 14.33
CA ILE A 52 7.63 7.47 15.33
C ILE A 52 6.55 8.56 15.41
N ALA A 53 6.93 9.83 15.43
CA ALA A 53 5.96 10.94 15.47
C ALA A 53 5.07 10.97 14.22
N ARG A 54 5.62 10.60 13.05
CA ARG A 54 4.89 10.62 11.78
C ARG A 54 4.02 9.37 11.56
N TYR A 55 4.50 8.19 11.91
CA TYR A 55 3.88 6.91 11.56
C TYR A 55 3.49 6.03 12.76
N GLY A 56 3.79 6.45 13.99
CA GLY A 56 3.50 5.69 15.21
C GLY A 56 2.05 5.75 15.68
N GLY A 57 1.25 6.67 15.11
CA GLY A 57 -0.21 6.71 15.30
C GLY A 57 -0.96 5.84 14.29
N GLU A 58 -2.28 5.99 14.20
CA GLU A 58 -3.08 5.32 13.17
C GLU A 58 -2.64 5.79 11.76
N THR A 59 -2.02 4.90 11.01
CA THR A 59 -1.74 5.12 9.57
C THR A 59 -2.98 4.73 8.77
N GLU A 60 -3.32 5.52 7.75
CA GLU A 60 -4.36 5.15 6.78
C GLU A 60 -3.98 3.80 6.15
N LYS A 61 -4.86 2.82 6.29
CA LYS A 61 -4.63 1.47 5.78
C LYS A 61 -4.60 1.50 4.25
N PRO A 62 -3.60 0.88 3.61
CA PRO A 62 -3.68 0.60 2.18
C PRO A 62 -4.87 -0.33 1.94
N ASN A 63 -5.59 -0.08 0.85
CA ASN A 63 -6.66 -0.95 0.40
C ASN A 63 -6.10 -2.35 0.10
N THR A 64 -6.96 -3.36 0.21
CA THR A 64 -6.67 -4.70 -0.30
C THR A 64 -6.70 -4.72 -1.83
N ILE A 65 -6.09 -5.75 -2.42
CA ILE A 65 -6.10 -5.95 -3.89
C ILE A 65 -7.53 -6.01 -4.44
N ASP A 66 -8.46 -6.59 -3.69
CA ASP A 66 -9.85 -6.72 -4.13
C ASP A 66 -10.61 -5.39 -4.03
N GLU A 67 -10.32 -4.57 -3.02
CA GLU A 67 -10.85 -3.20 -2.91
C GLU A 67 -10.31 -2.31 -4.03
N ASP A 68 -9.00 -2.37 -4.32
CA ASP A 68 -8.39 -1.62 -5.41
C ASP A 68 -8.98 -2.01 -6.77
N LYS A 69 -9.20 -3.31 -6.99
CA LYS A 69 -9.88 -3.81 -8.20
C LYS A 69 -11.30 -3.28 -8.29
N ALA A 70 -12.06 -3.32 -7.19
CA ALA A 70 -13.43 -2.84 -7.16
C ALA A 70 -13.49 -1.34 -7.48
N GLU A 71 -12.60 -0.54 -6.88
CA GLU A 71 -12.48 0.89 -7.16
C GLU A 71 -12.13 1.16 -8.63
N ALA A 72 -11.17 0.42 -9.18
CA ALA A 72 -10.79 0.54 -10.60
C ALA A 72 -11.97 0.19 -11.54
N VAL A 73 -12.72 -0.86 -11.24
CA VAL A 73 -13.91 -1.25 -12.01
C VAL A 73 -14.98 -0.15 -11.95
N GLU A 74 -15.25 0.41 -10.79
CA GLU A 74 -16.21 1.50 -10.65
C GLU A 74 -15.77 2.77 -11.41
N ALA A 75 -14.48 3.09 -11.38
CA ALA A 75 -13.93 4.19 -12.18
C ALA A 75 -14.13 3.98 -13.69
N LEU A 76 -13.98 2.75 -14.18
CA LEU A 76 -14.24 2.41 -15.59
C LEU A 76 -15.73 2.49 -15.92
N LYS A 77 -16.61 1.95 -15.07
CA LYS A 77 -18.07 2.03 -15.27
C LYS A 77 -18.57 3.47 -15.43
N ARG A 78 -18.01 4.43 -14.67
CA ARG A 78 -18.34 5.85 -14.79
C ARG A 78 -17.99 6.46 -16.16
N LYS A 79 -17.00 5.89 -16.86
CA LYS A 79 -16.56 6.38 -18.18
C LYS A 79 -17.39 5.79 -19.32
N ILE A 80 -17.94 4.59 -19.16
CA ILE A 80 -18.72 3.89 -20.20
C ILE A 80 -19.83 4.76 -20.82
N PRO A 81 -20.64 5.53 -20.08
CA PRO A 81 -21.70 6.36 -20.66
C PRO A 81 -21.21 7.44 -21.63
N PHE A 82 -19.94 7.82 -21.54
CA PHE A 82 -19.33 8.86 -22.38
C PHE A 82 -18.63 8.29 -23.62
N ILE A 83 -18.75 6.98 -23.88
CA ILE A 83 -18.12 6.30 -25.02
C ILE A 83 -19.19 5.96 -26.04
N ASP A 84 -18.99 6.38 -27.29
CA ASP A 84 -19.78 5.89 -28.42
C ASP A 84 -19.34 4.46 -28.79
N LEU A 85 -20.06 3.49 -28.26
CA LEU A 85 -19.82 2.08 -28.52
C LEU A 85 -20.12 1.68 -29.97
N ALA A 86 -21.05 2.37 -30.64
CA ALA A 86 -21.38 2.07 -32.03
C ALA A 86 -20.26 2.51 -32.98
N GLU A 87 -19.70 3.71 -32.77
CA GLU A 87 -18.52 4.15 -33.52
C GLU A 87 -17.30 3.27 -33.23
N THR A 88 -17.11 2.87 -31.97
CA THR A 88 -16.03 1.96 -31.60
C THR A 88 -16.18 0.60 -32.29
N ALA A 89 -17.39 0.04 -32.32
CA ALA A 89 -17.65 -1.24 -33.00
C ALA A 89 -17.44 -1.16 -34.52
N ARG A 90 -17.83 -0.05 -35.18
CA ARG A 90 -17.49 0.20 -36.60
C ARG A 90 -15.97 0.21 -36.84
N ARG A 91 -15.22 0.95 -36.02
CA ARG A 91 -13.74 1.03 -36.11
C ARG A 91 -13.06 -0.33 -35.95
N LEU A 92 -13.66 -1.23 -35.17
CA LEU A 92 -13.15 -2.58 -34.92
C LEU A 92 -13.65 -3.62 -35.93
N GLY A 93 -14.48 -3.23 -36.92
CA GLY A 93 -15.07 -4.15 -37.89
C GLY A 93 -16.08 -5.14 -37.26
N ALA A 94 -16.64 -4.79 -36.10
CA ALA A 94 -17.60 -5.59 -35.36
C ALA A 94 -19.07 -5.22 -35.65
N LEU A 95 -19.29 -4.33 -36.63
CA LEU A 95 -20.58 -3.84 -37.14
C LEU A 95 -20.55 -3.80 -38.66
#